data_AF-A0A8E5JTI3-F1
#
_entry.id   AF-A0A8E5JTI3-F1
#
_cell.length_a   1.000
_cell.length_b   1.000
_cell.length_c   1.000
_cell.angle_alpha   90.00
_cell.angle_beta   90.00
_cell.angle_gamma   90.00
#
_symmetry.space_group_name_H-M   'P 1'
#
loop_
_entity.id
_entity.type
_entity.pdbx_description
1 polymer ?
#
loop_
_entity_poly.entity_id
_entity_poly.type
_entity_poly.pdbx_seq_one_letter_code
_entity_poly.pdbx_strand_id
1 'polypeptide(L)' 'MAGDAKVEEGQLKGLSKYFNSTTNTGRANVAKATYAGVGLVILYFMLKPKKK' A
#
# COMPACT_ATOMS: atom_id res chain seq x y z
N MET A 1 26.16 -8.28 4.66
CA MET A 1 24.70 -8.39 4.60
C MET A 1 24.17 -8.22 6.01
N ALA A 2 23.60 -7.06 6.34
CA ALA A 2 23.03 -6.84 7.67
C ALA A 2 21.87 -7.82 7.88
N GLY A 3 21.89 -8.46 9.05
CA GLY A 3 21.26 -9.74 9.31
C GLY A 3 19.75 -9.79 9.12
N ASP A 4 19.27 -11.03 9.08
CA ASP A 4 17.91 -11.52 9.31
C ASP A 4 17.22 -10.81 10.49
N ALA A 5 16.89 -9.54 10.35
CA ALA A 5 15.89 -8.87 11.17
C ALA A 5 14.53 -9.30 10.60
N LYS A 6 14.16 -10.57 10.84
CA LYS A 6 12.77 -10.99 10.77
C LYS A 6 12.03 -10.12 11.76
N VAL A 7 11.46 -9.01 11.29
CA VAL A 7 10.56 -8.18 12.08
C VAL A 7 9.44 -9.11 12.53
N GLU A 8 9.42 -9.43 13.82
CA GLU A 8 8.41 -10.31 14.39
C GLU A 8 7.04 -9.69 14.14
N GLU A 9 6.14 -10.44 13.52
CA GLU A 9 4.80 -9.97 13.15
C GLU A 9 3.97 -9.48 14.35
N GLY A 10 4.38 -9.83 15.58
CA GLY A 10 3.82 -9.33 16.83
C GLY A 10 4.25 -7.91 17.22
N GLN A 11 5.38 -7.41 16.71
CA GLN A 11 5.86 -6.06 16.96
C GLN A 11 5.16 -5.01 16.09
N LEU A 12 4.73 -5.39 14.89
CA LEU A 12 3.98 -4.51 14.00
C LEU A 12 2.50 -4.50 14.41
N LYS A 13 2.01 -3.33 14.85
CA LYS A 13 0.62 -3.14 15.28
C LYS A 13 -0.11 -2.13 14.38
N GLY A 14 -1.44 -2.22 14.40
CA GLY A 14 -2.31 -1.31 13.64
C GLY A 14 -2.03 -1.34 12.14
N LEU A 15 -2.00 -0.16 11.51
CA LEU A 15 -1.77 -0.01 10.08
C LEU A 15 -0.39 -0.50 9.64
N SER A 16 0.63 -0.35 10.49
CA SER A 16 1.99 -0.79 10.20
C SER A 16 2.12 -2.33 10.07
N LYS A 17 1.17 -3.10 10.62
CA LYS A 17 1.11 -4.54 10.38
C LYS A 17 0.79 -4.88 8.93
N TYR A 18 -0.07 -4.08 8.30
CA TYR A 18 -0.57 -4.33 6.95
C TYR A 18 0.15 -3.52 5.89
N PHE A 19 0.65 -2.34 6.24
CA PHE A 19 1.34 -1.42 5.33
C PHE A 19 2.69 -1.08 5.92
N ASN A 20 3.72 -1.80 5.50
CA ASN A 20 5.11 -1.56 5.89
C ASN A 20 6.05 -1.93 4.74
N SER A 21 7.30 -1.49 4.83
CA SER A 21 8.34 -1.76 3.83
C SER A 21 9.18 -3.00 4.14
N THR A 22 8.98 -3.64 5.30
CA THR A 22 9.90 -4.65 5.81
C THR A 22 9.43 -6.08 5.55
N THR A 23 8.14 -6.37 5.70
CA THR A 23 7.58 -7.70 5.41
C THR A 23 7.10 -7.79 3.97
N ASN A 24 7.13 -8.99 3.39
CA ASN A 24 6.61 -9.22 2.04
C ASN A 24 5.11 -8.91 1.95
N THR A 25 4.35 -9.21 3.00
CA THR A 25 2.91 -8.90 3.11
C THR A 25 2.66 -7.39 3.14
N GLY A 26 3.44 -6.65 3.93
CA GLY A 26 3.38 -5.19 4.00
C GLY A 26 3.66 -4.54 2.64
N ARG A 27 4.75 -4.96 1.99
CA ARG A 27 5.15 -4.46 0.68
C ARG A 27 4.10 -4.74 -0.39
N ALA A 28 3.53 -5.94 -0.40
CA ALA A 28 2.48 -6.31 -1.34
C ALA A 28 1.21 -5.45 -1.16
N ASN A 29 0.81 -5.17 0.08
CA ASN A 29 -0.36 -4.34 0.36
C ASN A 29 -0.14 -2.87 -0.03
N VAL A 30 1.05 -2.31 0.24
CA VAL A 30 1.40 -0.95 -0.21
C VAL A 30 1.36 -0.85 -1.73
N ALA A 31 1.89 -1.86 -2.44
CA ALA A 31 1.81 -1.91 -3.90
C ALA A 31 0.36 -1.95 -4.40
N LYS A 32 -0.47 -2.84 -3.83
CA LYS A 32 -1.90 -2.92 -4.16
C LYS A 32 -2.63 -1.60 -3.90
N ALA A 33 -2.39 -0.97 -2.76
CA ALA A 33 -2.98 0.32 -2.41
C ALA A 33 -2.57 1.42 -3.40
N THR A 34 -1.32 1.40 -3.86
CA THR A 34 -0.82 2.36 -4.86
C THR A 34 -1.55 2.18 -6.20
N TYR A 35 -1.64 0.94 -6.71
CA TYR A 35 -2.35 0.66 -7.96
C TYR A 35 -3.85 1.00 -7.86
N ALA A 36 -4.49 0.63 -6.75
CA ALA A 36 -5.88 0.98 -6.50
C ALA A 36 -6.08 2.51 -6.43
N GLY A 37 -5.22 3.23 -5.70
CA GLY A 37 -5.28 4.68 -5.58
C GLY A 37 -5.11 5.38 -6.93
N VAL A 38 -4.10 5.01 -7.71
CA VAL A 38 -3.89 5.56 -9.06
C VAL A 38 -5.07 5.25 -9.97
N GLY A 39 -5.56 4.00 -9.96
CA GLY A 39 -6.73 3.59 -10.73
C GLY A 39 -7.98 4.40 -10.39
N LEU A 40 -8.24 4.63 -9.09
CA LEU A 40 -9.36 5.44 -8.63
C LEU A 40 -9.21 6.92 -9.02
N VAL A 41 -8.00 7.48 -8.97
CA VAL A 41 -7.75 8.86 -9.40
C VAL A 41 -8.03 9.00 -10.91
N ILE A 42 -7.52 8.07 -11.72
CA ILE A 42 -7.78 8.06 -13.16
C ILE A 42 -9.28 7.92 -13.43
N LEU A 43 -9.93 6.96 -12.79
CA LEU A 43 -11.37 6.73 -12.93
C LEU A 43 -12.18 7.95 -12.53
N TYR A 44 -11.80 8.63 -11.44
CA TYR A 44 -12.42 9.87 -11.02
C TYR A 44 -12.34 10.93 -12.12
N PHE A 45 -11.16 11.16 -12.71
CA PHE A 45 -11.03 12.13 -13.80
C PHE A 45 -11.75 11.71 -15.08
N MET A 46 -11.85 10.41 -15.34
CA MET A 46 -12.60 9.88 -16.49
C MET A 46 -14.11 10.06 -16.33
N LEU A 47 -14.64 9.83 -15.13
CA LEU A 47 -16.07 9.96 -14.81
C LEU A 47 -16.47 11.39 -14.46
N LYS A 48 -15.52 12.26 -14.10
CA LYS A 48 -15.79 13.66 -13.76
C LYS A 48 -16.35 14.36 -15.00
N PRO A 49 -17.62 14.80 -14.98
CA PRO A 49 -18.22 15.46 -16.12
C PRO A 49 -17.44 16.74 -16.41
N LYS A 50 -16.96 16.91 -17.64
CA LYS A 50 -16.50 18.21 -18.10
C LYS A 50 -17.71 19.13 -18.11
N LYS A 51 -17.62 20.26 -17.39
CA LYS A 51 -18.64 21.30 -17.51
C LYS A 51 -18.75 21.71 -18.99
N LYS A 52 -19.99 21.94 -19.42
CA LYS A 52 -20.34 22.42 -20.78
C LYS A 52 -19.52 23.64 -21.15
#